data_AF-A0A942ESM3-F1
#
_entry.id   AF-A0A942ESM3-F1
#
_cell.length_a   1.000
_cell.length_b   1.000
_cell.length_c   1.000
_cell.angle_alpha   90.00
_cell.angle_beta   90.00
_cell.angle_gamma   90.00
#
_symmetry.space_group_name_H-M   'P 1'
#
loop_
_entity.id
_entity.type
_entity.pdbx_description
1 polymer ?
#
loop_
_entity_poly.entity_id
_entity_poly.type
_entity_poly.pdbx_seq_one_letter_code
_entity_poly.pdbx_strand_id
1 'polypeptide(L)' 'MPDKSIFEKMSPEKRRLIIYGQLNPAYAKYYTRSEAENLLLNGGFINVRIHHRHGYSWTVIGTQPLI' A
#
# COMPACT_ATOMS: atom_id res chain seq x y z
N MET A 1 -19.62 7.55 -18.35
CA MET A 1 -18.91 8.67 -17.69
C MET A 1 -18.56 8.22 -16.28
N PRO A 2 -17.31 8.35 -15.81
CA PRO A 2 -16.98 7.93 -14.46
C PRO A 2 -17.76 8.82 -13.46
N ASP A 3 -18.31 8.17 -12.44
CA ASP A 3 -19.11 8.76 -11.36
C ASP A 3 -18.35 9.95 -10.74
N LYS A 4 -18.98 11.14 -10.78
CA LYS A 4 -18.40 12.42 -10.34
C LYS A 4 -18.08 12.46 -8.83
N SER A 5 -18.64 11.55 -8.03
CA SER A 5 -18.58 11.62 -6.56
C SER A 5 -17.18 11.46 -5.94
N ILE A 6 -16.24 10.79 -6.62
CA ILE A 6 -14.89 10.52 -6.07
C ILE A 6 -14.02 11.79 -6.09
N PHE A 7 -14.18 12.64 -7.10
CA PHE A 7 -13.35 13.83 -7.27
C PHE A 7 -13.82 15.04 -6.44
N GLU A 8 -15.08 15.05 -5.99
CA GLU A 8 -15.64 16.15 -5.19
C GLU A 8 -14.96 16.31 -3.82
N LYS A 9 -14.37 15.23 -3.28
CA LYS A 9 -13.63 15.27 -2.01
C LYS A 9 -12.17 15.74 -2.15
N MET A 10 -11.68 15.95 -3.37
CA MET A 10 -10.27 16.22 -3.65
C MET A 10 -10.12 17.55 -4.42
N SER A 11 -9.87 18.64 -3.68
CA SER A 11 -9.61 19.95 -4.28
C SER A 11 -8.42 19.90 -5.25
N PRO A 12 -8.34 20.82 -6.22
CA PRO A 12 -7.23 20.87 -7.19
C PRO A 12 -5.84 20.91 -6.53
N GLU A 13 -5.72 21.61 -5.41
CA GLU A 13 -4.48 21.72 -4.62
C GLU A 13 -4.09 20.38 -3.99
N LYS A 14 -5.05 19.69 -3.35
CA LYS A 14 -4.84 18.35 -2.78
C LYS A 14 -4.47 17.35 -3.87
N ARG A 15 -5.13 17.43 -5.03
CA ARG A 15 -4.82 16.60 -6.20
C ARG A 15 -3.38 16.82 -6.67
N ARG A 16 -2.93 18.08 -6.75
CA ARG A 16 -1.55 18.43 -7.14
C ARG A 16 -0.55 17.81 -6.17
N LEU A 17 -0.75 17.95 -4.87
CA LEU A 17 0.13 17.39 -3.85
C LEU A 17 0.17 15.85 -3.89
N ILE A 18 -0.98 15.20 -4.06
CA ILE A 18 -1.08 13.74 -4.20
C ILE A 18 -0.28 13.26 -5.42
N ILE A 19 -0.46 13.92 -6.57
CA ILE A 19 0.26 13.59 -7.81
C ILE A 19 1.77 13.81 -7.62
N TYR A 20 2.20 14.94 -7.05
CA TYR A 20 3.62 15.21 -6.81
C TYR A 20 4.26 14.18 -5.86
N GLY A 21 3.57 13.81 -4.78
CA GLY A 21 4.05 12.78 -3.85
C GLY A 21 4.17 11.41 -4.50
N GLN A 22 3.31 11.10 -5.47
CA GLN A 22 3.39 9.84 -6.23
C GLN A 22 4.44 9.86 -7.34
N LEU A 23 4.71 11.01 -7.96
CA LEU A 23 5.67 11.15 -9.05
C LEU A 23 7.12 11.28 -8.56
N ASN A 24 7.35 11.86 -7.39
CA ASN A 24 8.69 11.99 -6.80
C ASN A 24 8.71 11.49 -5.34
N PRO A 25 8.46 10.19 -5.10
CA PRO A 25 8.53 9.65 -3.76
C PRO A 25 10.00 9.65 -3.33
N ALA A 26 10.33 10.44 -2.29
CA ALA A 26 11.66 10.40 -1.67
C ALA A 26 12.05 8.99 -1.18
N TYR A 27 11.04 8.13 -0.97
CA TYR A 27 11.22 6.73 -0.62
C TYR A 27 10.00 5.92 -1.06
N ALA A 28 10.16 5.07 -2.08
CA ALA A 28 9.16 4.08 -2.47
C ALA A 28 9.82 2.72 -2.66
N LYS A 29 9.40 1.74 -1.85
CA LYS A 29 9.77 0.33 -2.05
C LYS A 29 8.57 -0.40 -2.63
N TYR A 30 8.71 -0.84 -3.87
CA TYR A 30 7.73 -1.68 -4.52
C TYR A 30 8.12 -3.14 -4.30
N TYR A 31 7.17 -3.93 -3.82
CA TYR A 31 7.34 -5.34 -3.57
C TYR A 31 6.31 -6.11 -4.36
N THR A 32 6.72 -7.23 -4.93
CA THR A 32 5.82 -8.31 -5.31
C THR A 32 5.16 -8.89 -4.06
N ARG A 33 4.07 -9.65 -4.25
CA ARG A 33 3.40 -10.36 -3.16
C ARG A 33 4.41 -11.17 -2.33
N SER A 34 5.25 -11.95 -2.99
CA SER A 34 6.21 -12.85 -2.34
C SER A 34 7.30 -12.08 -1.60
N GLU A 35 7.79 -10.97 -2.15
CA GLU A 35 8.77 -10.12 -1.45
C GLU A 35 8.18 -9.49 -0.20
N ALA A 36 6.92 -9.02 -0.26
CA ALA A 36 6.25 -8.44 0.90
C ALA A 36 5.97 -9.48 2.00
N GLU A 37 5.60 -10.71 1.62
CA GLU A 37 5.45 -11.84 2.55
C GLU A 37 6.78 -12.18 3.22
N ASN A 38 7.84 -12.37 2.42
CA ASN A 38 9.18 -12.69 2.91
C ASN A 38 9.74 -11.59 3.81
N LEU A 39 9.42 -10.32 3.55
CA LEU A 39 9.84 -9.20 4.39
C LEU A 39 9.36 -9.38 5.84
N LEU A 40 8.10 -9.79 6.03
CA LEU A 40 7.53 -10.01 7.36
C LEU A 40 8.08 -11.29 8.00
N LEU A 41 8.16 -12.39 7.24
CA LEU A 41 8.72 -13.65 7.74
C LEU A 41 10.17 -13.50 8.19
N ASN A 42 11.01 -12.84 7.39
CA ASN A 42 12.42 -12.59 7.72
C ASN A 42 12.57 -11.61 8.89
N GLY A 43 11.57 -10.75 9.11
CA GLY A 43 11.48 -9.86 10.27
C GLY A 43 11.04 -10.56 11.56
N GLY A 44 10.77 -11.87 11.53
CA GLY A 44 10.31 -12.63 12.70
C GLY A 44 8.85 -12.42 13.05
N PHE A 45 8.05 -11.84 12.16
CA PHE A 45 6.61 -11.73 12.35
C PHE A 45 5.96 -13.10 12.21
N ILE A 46 4.99 -13.37 13.08
CA ILE A 46 4.19 -14.60 13.09
C ILE A 46 2.76 -14.30 12.61
N ASN A 47 1.97 -15.35 12.34
CA ASN A 47 0.58 -15.24 11.87
C ASN A 47 0.44 -14.34 10.62
N VAL A 48 1.38 -14.46 9.67
CA VAL A 48 1.38 -13.65 8.44
C VAL A 48 0.15 -13.98 7.60
N ARG A 49 -0.64 -12.95 7.26
CA ARG A 49 -1.84 -13.04 6.44
C ARG A 49 -1.71 -12.12 5.24
N ILE A 50 -2.20 -12.60 4.11
CA ILE A 50 -2.17 -11.87 2.85
C ILE A 50 -3.61 -11.64 2.39
N HIS A 51 -3.92 -10.39 2.09
CA HIS A 51 -5.16 -10.01 1.45
C HIS A 51 -4.87 -9.26 0.16
N HIS A 52 -5.74 -9.39 -0.84
CA HIS A 52 -5.62 -8.62 -2.07
C HIS A 52 -6.95 -8.08 -2.54
N ARG A 53 -6.88 -6.91 -3.17
CA ARG A 53 -8.00 -6.35 -3.94
C ARG A 53 -7.66 -6.45 -5.41
N HIS A 54 -8.52 -7.13 -6.17
CA HIS A 54 -8.47 -7.23 -7.63
C HIS A 54 -7.17 -7.82 -8.23
N GLY A 55 -6.39 -8.55 -7.43
CA GLY A 55 -5.21 -9.31 -7.88
C GLY A 55 -3.95 -8.48 -8.13
N TYR A 56 -4.02 -7.16 -8.07
CA TYR A 56 -2.89 -6.26 -8.33
C TYR A 56 -2.47 -5.42 -7.12
N SER A 57 -3.27 -5.37 -6.06
CA SER A 57 -2.96 -4.65 -4.83
C SER A 57 -2.99 -5.62 -3.66
N TRP A 58 -1.85 -5.75 -2.99
CA TRP A 58 -1.61 -6.73 -1.93
C TRP A 58 -1.36 -6.03 -0.61
N THR A 59 -1.96 -6.55 0.45
CA THR A 59 -1.74 -6.15 1.84
C THR A 59 -1.23 -7.37 2.59
N VAL A 60 -0.08 -7.23 3.25
CA VAL A 60 0.52 -8.28 4.08
C VAL A 60 0.53 -7.78 5.52
N ILE A 61 -0.03 -8.57 6.42
CA ILE A 61 -0.17 -8.23 7.85
C ILE A 61 0.47 -9.36 8.64
N GLY A 62 1.28 -9.02 9.65
CA GLY A 62 1.88 -9.98 10.56
C GLY A 62 1.78 -9.48 11.99
N THR A 63 1.83 -10.41 12.94
CA THR A 63 1.89 -10.11 14.37
C THR A 63 3.33 -10.17 14.82
N GLN A 64 3.85 -9.08 15.40
CA GLN A 64 5.13 -9.12 16.08
C GLN A 64 4.97 -9.93 17.37
N PRO A 65 5.76 -10.99 17.59
CA PRO A 65 5.70 -11.73 18.83
C PRO A 65 6.16 -10.83 19.99
N LEU A 66 5.36 -10.74 21.05
CA LEU A 66 5.79 -10.17 22.32
C LEU A 66 6.71 -11.20 22.97
N ILE A 67 7.96 -10.80 23.19
CA ILE A 67 8.95 -11.57 23.97
C ILE A 67 8.54 -11.54 25.43
#